data_AF-A0A316PR33-F1
#
_entry.id   AF-A0A316PR33-F1
#
_cell.length_a   1.000
_cell.length_b   1.000
_cell.length_c   1.000
_cell.angle_alpha   90.00
_cell.angle_beta   90.00
_cell.angle_gamma   90.00
#
_symmetry.space_group_name_H-M   'P 1'
#
loop_
_entity.id
_entity.type
_entity.pdbx_description
1 polymer ?
#
loop_
_entity_poly.entity_id
_entity_poly.type
_entity_poly.pdbx_seq_one_letter_code
_entity_poly.pdbx_strand_id
1 'polypeptide(L)'
;MKSNFVFSSSSLFIGLFLFFFTENVYSQESADNWTLKQARQWTQKQEWANGLKAMPHKTTDYQEFASQYHKNKKVWDKTFQWLATHDLVNMPAGRYEVDGEHCYINVQDATTQDVSKRKIEAHRHGIDLQYVVKGTERFGITSAEYAEPITEYKPDVTFYKAKKIKYVDSTPDTFFMFFPKNFHQALVKAGKEPEEIRVIVAKIEYIP
;
A
#
# COMPACT_ATOMS: atom_id res chain seq x y z
N MET A 1 2.63 72.84 56.58
CA MET A 1 1.41 73.43 55.98
C MET A 1 1.47 73.25 54.48
N LYS A 2 0.34 72.79 53.91
CA LYS A 2 -0.05 72.75 52.49
C LYS A 2 0.64 71.70 51.60
N SER A 3 -0.13 70.64 51.37
CA SER A 3 -0.10 69.73 50.23
C SER A 3 0.01 70.46 48.90
N ASN A 4 0.59 69.79 47.89
CA ASN A 4 0.00 69.75 46.57
C ASN A 4 0.34 68.42 45.90
N PHE A 5 -0.71 67.65 45.68
CA PHE A 5 -0.76 66.48 44.81
C PHE A 5 -0.60 66.93 43.36
N VAL A 6 0.24 66.23 42.60
CA VAL A 6 0.11 66.21 41.13
C VAL A 6 0.29 64.76 40.69
N PHE A 7 -0.83 64.17 40.24
CA PHE A 7 -0.86 62.92 39.49
C PHE A 7 -0.24 63.17 38.11
N SER A 8 0.66 62.29 37.67
CA SER A 8 0.99 62.14 36.26
C SER A 8 0.91 60.66 35.90
N SER A 9 0.05 60.38 34.94
CA SER A 9 -0.43 59.09 34.49
C SER A 9 0.69 58.22 33.90
N SER A 10 0.90 57.05 34.49
CA SER A 10 1.66 55.96 33.86
C SER A 10 0.79 55.34 32.76
N SER A 11 1.05 55.70 31.51
CA SER A 11 0.48 55.02 30.35
C SER A 11 1.10 53.62 30.24
N LEU A 12 0.34 52.60 30.64
CA LEU A 12 0.68 51.20 30.44
C LEU A 12 0.51 50.89 28.94
N PHE A 13 1.62 50.84 28.19
CA PHE A 13 1.62 50.33 26.82
C PHE A 13 1.47 48.80 26.87
N ILE A 14 0.22 48.32 26.87
CA ILE A 14 -0.07 46.91 26.59
C ILE A 14 0.08 46.74 25.08
N GLY A 15 1.25 46.28 24.66
CA GLY A 15 1.48 45.82 23.29
C GLY A 15 0.65 44.56 23.04
N LEU A 16 -0.50 44.72 22.40
CA LEU A 16 -1.31 43.62 21.90
C LEU A 16 -0.59 43.01 20.68
N PHE A 17 0.29 42.04 20.90
CA PHE A 17 0.83 41.21 19.83
C PHE A 17 -0.28 40.25 19.35
N LEU A 18 -1.06 40.70 18.38
CA LEU A 18 -1.92 39.84 17.58
C LEU A 18 -1.01 38.98 16.69
N PHE A 19 -0.66 37.79 17.18
CA PHE A 19 -0.17 36.73 16.31
C PHE A 19 -1.32 36.32 15.40
N PHE A 20 -1.33 36.87 14.18
CA PHE A 20 -2.08 36.29 13.09
C PHE A 20 -1.44 34.93 12.76
N PHE A 21 -1.92 33.87 13.41
CA PHE A 21 -1.81 32.54 12.84
C PHE A 21 -2.67 32.55 11.59
N THR A 22 -2.07 32.86 10.44
CA THR A 22 -2.67 32.48 9.17
C THR A 22 -2.59 30.96 9.13
N GLU A 23 -3.65 30.30 9.58
CA GLU A 23 -3.91 28.93 9.18
C GLU A 23 -4.02 28.95 7.65
N ASN A 24 -2.91 28.61 6.99
CA ASN A 24 -2.95 28.17 5.63
C ASN A 24 -3.73 26.85 5.64
N VAL A 25 -5.06 26.94 5.62
CA VAL A 25 -5.92 25.85 5.17
C VAL A 25 -5.71 25.78 3.66
N TYR A 26 -4.54 25.29 3.24
CA TYR A 26 -4.47 24.59 1.97
C TYR A 26 -5.41 23.42 2.15
N SER A 27 -6.55 23.40 1.44
CA SER A 27 -7.31 22.16 1.32
C SER A 27 -6.31 21.16 0.75
N GLN A 28 -5.89 20.21 1.56
CA GLN A 28 -4.99 19.16 1.12
C GLN A 28 -5.77 18.43 0.03
N GLU A 29 -5.43 18.68 -1.24
CA GLU A 29 -6.11 18.02 -2.36
C GLU A 29 -6.07 16.53 -2.06
N SER A 30 -7.27 15.92 -1.99
CA SER A 30 -7.38 14.48 -1.77
C SER A 30 -6.48 13.77 -2.76
N ALA A 31 -5.75 12.75 -2.28
CA ALA A 31 -4.88 11.95 -3.12
C ALA A 31 -5.63 11.28 -4.29
N ASP A 32 -6.96 11.23 -4.23
CA ASP A 32 -7.86 10.81 -5.32
C ASP A 32 -7.64 11.60 -6.62
N ASN A 33 -7.25 12.88 -6.53
CA ASN A 33 -7.07 13.75 -7.69
C ASN A 33 -5.60 13.89 -8.13
N TRP A 34 -4.69 13.18 -7.48
CA TRP A 34 -3.27 13.28 -7.82
C TRP A 34 -3.00 12.70 -9.20
N THR A 35 -2.20 13.43 -9.99
CA THR A 35 -1.61 12.92 -11.21
C THR A 35 -0.64 11.76 -10.90
N LEU A 36 -0.38 10.90 -11.89
CA LEU A 36 0.65 9.86 -11.79
C LEU A 36 2.02 10.41 -11.37
N LYS A 37 2.37 11.64 -11.79
CA LYS A 37 3.62 12.30 -11.38
C LYS A 37 3.64 12.60 -9.89
N GLN A 38 2.57 13.19 -9.36
CA GLN A 38 2.46 13.49 -7.92
C GLN A 38 2.49 12.21 -7.08
N ALA A 39 1.73 11.18 -7.48
CA ALA A 39 1.68 9.91 -6.78
C ALA A 39 3.05 9.20 -6.73
N ARG A 40 3.80 9.20 -7.84
CA ARG A 40 5.17 8.68 -7.88
C ARG A 40 6.13 9.48 -7.01
N GLN A 41 6.04 10.81 -7.05
CA GLN A 41 6.87 11.68 -6.21
C GLN A 41 6.61 11.43 -4.72
N TRP A 42 5.34 11.32 -4.31
CA TRP A 42 4.98 10.94 -2.94
C TRP A 42 5.53 9.57 -2.58
N THR A 43 5.39 8.57 -3.45
CA THR A 43 5.90 7.22 -3.20
C THR A 43 7.42 7.21 -3.02
N GLN A 44 8.16 8.02 -3.79
CA GLN A 44 9.62 8.14 -3.69
C GLN A 44 10.09 8.79 -2.38
N LYS A 45 9.25 9.57 -1.68
CA LYS A 45 9.58 10.13 -0.37
C LYS A 45 9.58 9.09 0.75
N GLN A 46 8.97 7.92 0.51
CA GLN A 46 8.95 6.78 1.45
C GLN A 46 8.35 7.07 2.84
N GLU A 47 7.59 8.15 3.01
CA GLU A 47 6.88 8.45 4.26
C GLU A 47 5.85 7.37 4.63
N TRP A 48 5.35 6.63 3.63
CA TRP A 48 4.46 5.48 3.80
C TRP A 48 5.16 4.22 4.31
N ALA A 49 6.48 4.11 4.10
CA ALA A 49 7.18 2.84 4.21
C ALA A 49 7.33 2.34 5.64
N ASN A 50 7.23 3.22 6.64
CA ASN A 50 7.39 2.88 8.07
C ASN A 50 8.64 2.00 8.33
N GLY A 51 9.72 2.22 7.59
CA GLY A 51 10.98 1.47 7.68
C GLY A 51 11.12 0.27 6.73
N LEU A 52 10.08 -0.10 5.98
CA LEU A 52 10.15 -1.15 4.96
C LEU A 52 11.11 -0.71 3.84
N LYS A 53 12.09 -1.56 3.54
CA LYS A 53 13.11 -1.27 2.51
C LYS A 53 12.64 -1.57 1.09
N ALA A 54 11.75 -2.55 0.94
CA ALA A 54 11.21 -2.94 -0.36
C ALA A 54 10.35 -1.82 -0.94
N MET A 55 10.42 -1.62 -2.25
CA MET A 55 9.65 -0.59 -2.96
C MET A 55 8.49 -1.20 -3.77
N PRO A 56 7.39 -0.47 -3.98
CA PRO A 56 6.35 -0.92 -4.90
C PRO A 56 6.94 -1.06 -6.32
N HIS A 57 6.74 -2.23 -6.93
CA HIS A 57 7.19 -2.51 -8.28
C HIS A 57 6.57 -1.53 -9.29
N LYS A 58 7.26 -1.25 -10.39
CA LYS A 58 6.85 -0.26 -11.41
C LYS A 58 5.49 -0.54 -12.08
N THR A 59 4.93 -1.72 -11.89
CA THR A 59 3.60 -2.12 -12.39
C THR A 59 2.47 -1.74 -11.44
N THR A 60 2.76 -1.34 -10.21
CA THR A 60 1.79 -0.84 -9.25
C THR A 60 1.05 0.38 -9.81
N ASP A 61 -0.26 0.43 -9.59
CA ASP A 61 -1.03 1.65 -9.76
C ASP A 61 -0.68 2.63 -8.64
N TYR A 62 0.22 3.57 -8.93
CA TYR A 62 0.70 4.52 -7.93
C TYR A 62 -0.39 5.52 -7.52
N GLN A 63 -1.33 5.85 -8.40
CA GLN A 63 -2.42 6.77 -8.08
C GLN A 63 -3.39 6.09 -7.11
N GLU A 64 -3.76 4.84 -7.39
CA GLU A 64 -4.60 4.06 -6.48
C GLU A 64 -3.89 3.81 -5.14
N PHE A 65 -2.58 3.52 -5.15
CA PHE A 65 -1.82 3.38 -3.92
C PHE A 65 -1.86 4.64 -3.06
N ALA A 66 -1.61 5.81 -3.66
CA ALA A 66 -1.66 7.07 -2.94
C ALA A 66 -3.07 7.36 -2.42
N SER A 67 -4.11 7.18 -3.23
CA SER A 67 -5.51 7.36 -2.82
C SER A 67 -5.87 6.46 -1.63
N GLN A 68 -5.70 5.14 -1.77
CA GLN A 68 -6.05 4.16 -0.74
C GLN A 68 -5.27 4.39 0.55
N TYR A 69 -3.98 4.74 0.45
CA TYR A 69 -3.17 5.07 1.62
C TYR A 69 -3.77 6.23 2.42
N HIS A 70 -4.20 7.31 1.75
CA HIS A 70 -4.75 8.47 2.44
C HIS A 70 -6.19 8.24 2.93
N LYS A 71 -6.99 7.42 2.23
CA LYS A 71 -8.35 7.05 2.67
C LYS A 71 -8.36 6.30 4.01
N ASN A 72 -7.34 5.48 4.29
CA ASN A 72 -7.20 4.80 5.59
C ASN A 72 -5.74 4.69 6.05
N LYS A 73 -5.12 5.84 6.31
CA LYS A 73 -3.71 5.93 6.69
C LYS A 73 -3.36 5.02 7.88
N LYS A 74 -4.26 4.89 8.85
CA LYS A 74 -4.04 4.08 10.06
C LYS A 74 -3.81 2.60 9.73
N VAL A 75 -4.64 2.00 8.88
CA VAL A 75 -4.47 0.59 8.49
C VAL A 75 -3.17 0.42 7.70
N TRP A 76 -2.90 1.31 6.73
CA TRP A 76 -1.69 1.24 5.93
C TRP A 76 -0.40 1.44 6.75
N ASP A 77 -0.39 2.37 7.70
CA ASP A 77 0.73 2.57 8.62
C ASP A 77 1.02 1.28 9.40
N LYS A 78 -0.01 0.64 9.96
CA LYS A 78 0.14 -0.63 10.67
C LYS A 78 0.65 -1.74 9.76
N THR A 79 0.13 -1.85 8.54
CA THR A 79 0.59 -2.84 7.55
C THR A 79 2.07 -2.68 7.25
N PHE A 80 2.51 -1.48 6.88
CA PHE A 80 3.91 -1.24 6.55
C PHE A 80 4.83 -1.33 7.77
N GLN A 81 4.39 -0.86 8.94
CA GLN A 81 5.13 -1.02 10.19
C GLN A 81 5.33 -2.50 10.54
N TRP A 82 4.29 -3.33 10.36
CA TRP A 82 4.36 -4.76 10.59
C TRP A 82 5.38 -5.41 9.64
N LEU A 83 5.29 -5.12 8.34
CA LEU A 83 6.24 -5.61 7.32
C LEU A 83 7.68 -5.18 7.60
N ALA A 84 7.88 -3.99 8.16
CA ALA A 84 9.20 -3.43 8.43
C ALA A 84 9.89 -4.02 9.67
N THR A 85 9.12 -4.53 10.64
CA THR A 85 9.63 -4.88 11.97
C THR A 85 9.69 -6.36 12.29
N HIS A 86 9.07 -7.21 11.47
CA HIS A 86 9.10 -8.65 11.65
C HIS A 86 10.19 -9.29 10.81
N ASP A 87 10.75 -10.39 11.30
CA ASP A 87 11.64 -11.25 10.51
C ASP A 87 10.81 -12.09 9.53
N LEU A 88 10.46 -11.47 8.41
CA LEU A 88 9.61 -12.06 7.37
C LEU A 88 10.21 -13.36 6.80
N VAL A 89 11.53 -13.54 6.88
CA VAL A 89 12.24 -14.69 6.31
C VAL A 89 12.12 -15.92 7.21
N ASN A 90 12.22 -15.74 8.54
CA ASN A 90 12.36 -16.86 9.47
C ASN A 90 11.19 -17.06 10.44
N MET A 91 10.25 -16.11 10.52
CA MET A 91 9.07 -16.27 11.38
C MET A 91 8.24 -17.51 10.99
N PRO A 92 7.33 -18.02 11.84
CA PRO A 92 6.46 -19.13 11.42
C PRO A 92 5.58 -18.76 10.22
N ALA A 93 5.30 -19.73 9.35
CA ALA A 93 4.26 -19.57 8.35
C ALA A 93 2.89 -19.55 9.04
N GLY A 94 1.96 -18.74 8.53
CA GLY A 94 0.65 -18.59 9.14
C GLY A 94 -0.03 -17.27 8.81
N ARG A 95 -1.21 -17.09 9.39
CA ARG A 95 -2.00 -15.87 9.30
C ARG A 95 -1.77 -15.03 10.55
N TYR A 96 -1.51 -13.74 10.34
CA TYR A 96 -1.28 -12.75 11.38
C TYR A 96 -2.27 -11.60 11.20
N GLU A 97 -3.09 -11.36 12.23
CA GLU A 97 -3.99 -10.21 12.25
C GLU A 97 -3.17 -8.93 12.50
N VAL A 98 -3.40 -7.90 11.68
CA VAL A 98 -2.65 -6.63 11.74
C VAL A 98 -3.56 -5.48 12.19
N ASP A 99 -4.76 -5.41 11.63
CA ASP A 99 -5.76 -4.43 12.05
C ASP A 99 -7.19 -4.97 11.93
N GLY A 100 -7.59 -5.83 12.85
CA GLY A 100 -8.95 -6.37 12.93
C GLY A 100 -9.40 -6.98 11.60
N GLU A 101 -10.59 -6.60 11.13
CA GLU A 101 -11.12 -7.05 9.84
C GLU A 101 -10.52 -6.33 8.62
N HIS A 102 -9.78 -5.23 8.84
CA HIS A 102 -9.30 -4.36 7.76
C HIS A 102 -7.96 -4.80 7.18
N CYS A 103 -7.13 -5.52 7.96
CA CYS A 103 -5.89 -6.07 7.44
C CYS A 103 -5.41 -7.31 8.20
N TYR A 104 -5.06 -8.33 7.43
CA TYR A 104 -4.30 -9.49 7.88
C TYR A 104 -3.18 -9.82 6.89
N ILE A 105 -2.14 -10.48 7.38
CA ILE A 105 -1.00 -10.90 6.57
C ILE A 105 -0.88 -12.42 6.63
N ASN A 106 -0.77 -13.04 5.46
CA ASN A 106 -0.39 -14.44 5.35
C ASN A 106 1.10 -14.53 5.03
N VAL A 107 1.81 -15.32 5.82
CA VAL A 107 3.19 -15.70 5.59
C VAL A 107 3.20 -17.14 5.10
N GLN A 108 3.69 -17.36 3.88
CA GLN A 108 3.53 -18.63 3.17
C GLN A 108 4.88 -19.13 2.63
N ASP A 109 5.21 -20.38 2.94
CA ASP A 109 6.20 -21.15 2.19
C ASP A 109 5.48 -21.87 1.04
N ALA A 110 6.00 -21.76 -0.17
CA ALA A 110 5.37 -22.31 -1.36
C ALA A 110 6.39 -22.76 -2.41
N THR A 111 6.00 -23.75 -3.21
CA THR A 111 6.74 -24.14 -4.41
C THR A 111 6.11 -23.47 -5.62
N THR A 112 6.89 -22.73 -6.42
CA THR A 112 6.41 -22.14 -7.67
C THR A 112 6.00 -23.21 -8.68
N GLN A 113 5.07 -22.90 -9.58
CA GLN A 113 4.48 -23.88 -10.50
C GLN A 113 4.55 -23.42 -11.95
N ASP A 114 4.34 -24.37 -12.87
CA ASP A 114 4.12 -24.05 -14.27
C ASP A 114 2.93 -23.11 -14.44
N VAL A 115 3.06 -22.19 -15.40
CA VAL A 115 1.99 -21.25 -15.77
C VAL A 115 0.65 -21.94 -16.07
N SER A 116 0.68 -23.15 -16.62
CA SER A 116 -0.51 -23.94 -16.93
C SER A 116 -1.25 -24.46 -15.69
N LYS A 117 -0.59 -24.51 -14.53
CA LYS A 117 -1.17 -24.95 -13.25
C LYS A 117 -1.70 -23.79 -12.41
N ARG A 118 -1.42 -22.55 -12.80
CA ARG A 118 -1.84 -21.32 -12.11
C ARG A 118 -2.98 -20.65 -12.86
N LYS A 119 -3.88 -19.98 -12.14
CA LYS A 119 -4.99 -19.22 -12.73
C LYS A 119 -4.76 -17.73 -12.54
N ILE A 120 -5.31 -16.93 -13.45
CA ILE A 120 -5.42 -15.49 -13.24
C ILE A 120 -6.57 -15.26 -12.27
N GLU A 121 -6.39 -14.37 -11.32
CA GLU A 121 -7.38 -13.95 -10.36
C GLU A 121 -7.51 -12.42 -10.30
N ALA A 122 -8.67 -11.96 -9.86
CA ALA A 122 -8.92 -10.58 -9.52
C ALA A 122 -9.93 -10.50 -8.36
N HIS A 123 -9.76 -9.48 -7.53
CA HIS A 123 -10.59 -9.20 -6.36
C HIS A 123 -11.51 -8.00 -6.60
N ARG A 124 -12.54 -7.84 -5.76
CA ARG A 124 -13.46 -6.70 -5.76
C ARG A 124 -13.41 -5.86 -4.48
N HIS A 125 -13.04 -6.46 -3.35
CA HIS A 125 -13.11 -5.83 -2.02
C HIS A 125 -11.76 -5.80 -1.29
N GLY A 126 -10.83 -6.68 -1.65
CA GLY A 126 -9.48 -6.69 -1.11
C GLY A 126 -8.43 -6.10 -2.05
N ILE A 127 -7.41 -5.52 -1.44
CA ILE A 127 -6.11 -5.22 -2.05
C ILE A 127 -5.15 -6.32 -1.63
N ASP A 128 -4.40 -6.81 -2.61
CA ASP A 128 -3.32 -7.76 -2.40
C ASP A 128 -1.98 -7.03 -2.48
N LEU A 129 -1.26 -6.95 -1.36
CA LEU A 129 0.17 -6.63 -1.36
C LEU A 129 0.93 -7.96 -1.28
N GLN A 130 1.62 -8.32 -2.36
CA GLN A 130 2.40 -9.56 -2.44
C GLN A 130 3.90 -9.25 -2.49
N TYR A 131 4.65 -9.88 -1.59
CA TYR A 131 6.07 -9.63 -1.41
C TYR A 131 6.82 -10.95 -1.22
N VAL A 132 7.63 -11.34 -2.20
CA VAL A 132 8.53 -12.47 -2.08
C VAL A 132 9.75 -12.05 -1.27
N VAL A 133 9.98 -12.69 -0.12
CA VAL A 133 11.10 -12.38 0.78
C VAL A 133 12.25 -13.39 0.65
N LYS A 134 12.00 -14.51 -0.06
CA LYS A 134 12.99 -15.52 -0.40
C LYS A 134 12.65 -16.18 -1.73
N GLY A 135 13.65 -16.28 -2.61
CA GLY A 135 13.53 -16.85 -3.95
C GLY A 135 12.88 -15.88 -4.96
N THR A 136 12.43 -16.40 -6.10
CA THR A 136 11.84 -15.60 -7.19
C THR A 136 10.45 -16.08 -7.56
N GLU A 137 9.49 -15.17 -7.54
CA GLU A 137 8.12 -15.42 -8.02
C GLU A 137 7.90 -14.70 -9.35
N ARG A 138 7.28 -15.36 -10.34
CA ARG A 138 6.81 -14.70 -11.54
C ARG A 138 5.32 -14.39 -11.42
N PHE A 139 4.95 -13.15 -11.73
CA PHE A 139 3.57 -12.72 -11.90
C PHE A 139 3.20 -12.66 -13.36
N GLY A 140 2.06 -13.23 -13.73
CA GLY A 140 1.36 -12.88 -14.96
C GLY A 140 0.39 -11.74 -14.71
N ILE A 141 0.49 -10.63 -15.43
CA ILE A 141 -0.39 -9.47 -15.28
C ILE A 141 -1.17 -9.27 -16.59
N THR A 142 -2.49 -9.03 -16.47
CA THR A 142 -3.37 -8.76 -17.62
C THR A 142 -4.35 -7.63 -17.32
N SER A 143 -5.10 -7.19 -18.33
CA SER A 143 -6.19 -6.23 -18.20
C SER A 143 -7.54 -6.91 -18.47
N ALA A 144 -8.61 -6.30 -17.94
CA ALA A 144 -9.97 -6.84 -18.03
C ALA A 144 -10.41 -7.14 -19.48
N GLU A 145 -10.00 -6.32 -20.46
CA GLU A 145 -10.33 -6.50 -21.88
C GLU A 145 -9.77 -7.80 -22.49
N TYR A 146 -8.76 -8.42 -21.86
CA TYR A 146 -8.15 -9.67 -22.31
C TYR A 146 -8.54 -10.86 -21.45
N ALA A 147 -9.30 -10.65 -20.36
CA ALA A 147 -9.61 -11.66 -19.36
C ALA A 147 -11.07 -12.13 -19.49
N GLU A 148 -11.27 -13.44 -19.57
CA GLU A 148 -12.58 -14.08 -19.61
C GLU A 148 -12.77 -14.91 -18.32
N PRO A 149 -13.86 -14.68 -17.56
CA PRO A 149 -14.09 -15.42 -16.32
C PRO A 149 -14.32 -16.91 -16.61
N ILE A 150 -13.71 -17.77 -15.80
CA ILE A 150 -13.86 -19.23 -15.87
C ILE A 150 -14.53 -19.82 -14.62
N THR A 151 -14.77 -18.99 -13.60
CA THR A 151 -15.55 -19.34 -12.42
C THR A 151 -16.55 -18.24 -12.10
N GLU A 152 -17.55 -18.57 -11.29
CA GLU A 152 -18.35 -17.57 -10.58
C GLU A 152 -17.49 -16.84 -9.53
N TYR A 153 -17.93 -15.66 -9.13
CA TYR A 153 -17.31 -14.86 -8.07
C TYR A 153 -17.65 -15.43 -6.69
N LYS A 154 -16.67 -15.97 -5.93
CA LYS A 154 -16.88 -16.56 -4.59
C LYS A 154 -15.60 -16.66 -3.73
N PRO A 155 -15.69 -16.36 -2.43
CA PRO A 155 -15.83 -14.99 -1.93
C PRO A 155 -14.60 -14.16 -2.31
N ASP A 156 -14.84 -12.95 -2.80
CA ASP A 156 -13.84 -11.99 -3.25
C ASP A 156 -12.80 -12.43 -4.27
N VAL A 157 -13.09 -13.49 -5.04
CA VAL A 157 -12.23 -13.90 -6.14
C VAL A 157 -13.06 -14.40 -7.31
N THR A 158 -12.62 -14.04 -8.51
CA THR A 158 -13.01 -14.70 -9.75
C THR A 158 -11.74 -15.18 -10.43
N PHE A 159 -11.76 -16.39 -10.98
CA PHE A 159 -10.67 -16.88 -11.81
C PHE A 159 -10.93 -16.62 -13.29
N TYR A 160 -9.86 -16.37 -14.04
CA TYR A 160 -9.90 -15.99 -15.44
C TYR A 160 -8.91 -16.82 -16.27
N LYS A 161 -9.22 -16.93 -17.56
CA LYS A 161 -8.23 -17.17 -18.62
C LYS A 161 -7.96 -15.83 -19.33
N ALA A 162 -6.75 -15.62 -19.85
CA ALA A 162 -6.47 -14.39 -20.60
C ALA A 162 -5.67 -14.64 -21.88
N LYS A 163 -5.93 -13.82 -22.89
CA LYS A 163 -5.28 -13.91 -24.21
C LYS A 163 -3.96 -13.16 -24.29
N LYS A 164 -3.78 -12.11 -23.48
CA LYS A 164 -2.54 -11.34 -23.38
C LYS A 164 -2.11 -11.24 -21.93
N ILE A 165 -0.91 -11.70 -21.63
CA ILE A 165 -0.36 -11.71 -20.28
C ILE A 165 1.06 -11.17 -20.37
N LYS A 166 1.39 -10.19 -19.51
CA LYS A 166 2.74 -9.71 -19.32
C LYS A 166 3.32 -10.38 -18.09
N TYR A 167 4.45 -11.08 -18.28
CA TYR A 167 5.17 -11.68 -17.16
C TYR A 167 6.23 -10.75 -16.61
N VAL A 168 6.29 -10.67 -15.28
CA VAL A 168 7.29 -9.89 -14.54
C VAL A 168 7.75 -10.70 -13.34
N ASP A 169 9.04 -10.62 -13.03
CA ASP A 169 9.62 -11.34 -11.91
C ASP A 169 9.67 -10.43 -10.69
N SER A 170 9.27 -11.00 -9.56
CA SER A 170 9.31 -10.41 -8.23
C SER A 170 10.57 -10.90 -7.52
N THR A 171 11.30 -9.95 -6.94
CA THR A 171 12.49 -10.21 -6.13
C THR A 171 12.33 -9.54 -4.76
N PRO A 172 13.18 -9.88 -3.76
CA PRO A 172 13.11 -9.29 -2.41
C PRO A 172 13.27 -7.76 -2.32
N ASP A 173 13.60 -7.08 -3.41
CA ASP A 173 13.74 -5.62 -3.45
C ASP A 173 12.41 -4.90 -3.67
N THR A 174 11.39 -5.61 -4.17
CA THR A 174 10.10 -4.99 -4.51
C THR A 174 8.91 -5.82 -4.06
N PHE A 175 7.80 -5.13 -3.78
CA PHE A 175 6.50 -5.76 -3.59
C PHE A 175 5.53 -5.33 -4.68
N PHE A 176 4.50 -6.12 -4.90
CA PHE A 176 3.45 -5.87 -5.89
C PHE A 176 2.16 -5.53 -5.16
N MET A 177 1.41 -4.57 -5.69
CA MET A 177 0.06 -4.28 -5.20
C MET A 177 -0.94 -4.51 -6.33
N PHE A 178 -1.95 -5.33 -6.03
CA PHE A 178 -3.06 -5.64 -6.90
C PHE A 178 -4.34 -5.12 -6.24
N PHE A 179 -4.80 -3.98 -6.71
CA PHE A 179 -6.08 -3.40 -6.31
C PHE A 179 -7.25 -4.15 -6.96
N PRO A 180 -8.51 -3.92 -6.55
CA PRO A 180 -9.65 -4.45 -7.26
C PRO A 180 -9.56 -4.23 -8.78
N LYS A 181 -9.89 -5.27 -9.54
CA LYS A 181 -9.74 -5.32 -11.01
C LYS A 181 -8.29 -5.31 -11.53
N ASN A 182 -7.26 -5.47 -10.69
CA ASN A 182 -5.90 -5.78 -11.15
C ASN A 182 -5.76 -7.30 -11.30
N PHE A 183 -5.78 -7.77 -12.55
CA PHE A 183 -5.76 -9.20 -12.87
C PHE A 183 -4.34 -9.73 -12.82
N HIS A 184 -4.11 -10.72 -11.97
CA HIS A 184 -2.78 -11.25 -11.72
C HIS A 184 -2.78 -12.77 -11.58
N GLN A 185 -1.65 -13.41 -11.88
CA GLN A 185 -1.41 -14.84 -11.74
C GLN A 185 -0.14 -15.01 -10.91
N ALA A 186 -0.30 -15.40 -9.65
CA ALA A 186 0.77 -15.58 -8.69
C ALA A 186 1.38 -17.00 -8.71
N LEU A 187 2.50 -17.18 -8.01
CA LEU A 187 3.26 -18.42 -7.82
C LEU A 187 3.68 -19.12 -9.11
N VAL A 188 3.91 -18.37 -10.19
CA VAL A 188 4.47 -18.93 -11.44
C VAL A 188 5.99 -19.05 -11.28
N LYS A 189 6.58 -20.13 -11.79
CA LYS A 189 8.04 -20.31 -11.81
C LYS A 189 8.70 -19.30 -12.76
N ALA A 190 9.77 -18.65 -12.30
CA ALA A 190 10.55 -17.73 -13.12
C ALA A 190 11.58 -18.46 -14.02
N GLY A 191 12.14 -19.57 -13.50
CA GLY A 191 13.14 -20.40 -14.17
C GLY A 191 12.57 -21.62 -14.89
N LYS A 192 13.47 -22.56 -15.24
CA LYS A 192 13.12 -23.84 -15.86
C LYS A 192 12.43 -24.77 -14.86
N GLU A 193 12.89 -24.78 -13.62
CA GLU A 193 12.38 -25.64 -12.55
C GLU A 193 11.54 -24.85 -11.54
N PRO A 194 10.59 -25.51 -10.86
CA PRO A 194 10.00 -25.02 -9.62
C PRO A 194 11.05 -24.58 -8.59
N GLU A 195 10.72 -23.56 -7.81
CA GLU A 195 11.56 -22.99 -6.75
C GLU A 195 10.78 -22.93 -5.44
N GLU A 196 11.43 -23.27 -4.34
CA GLU A 196 10.90 -23.04 -2.99
C GLU A 196 11.07 -21.55 -2.63
N ILE A 197 9.95 -20.88 -2.43
CA ILE A 197 9.89 -19.45 -2.16
C ILE A 197 9.15 -19.19 -0.85
N ARG A 198 9.37 -17.98 -0.32
CA ARG A 198 8.59 -17.46 0.80
C ARG A 198 7.94 -16.16 0.41
N VAL A 199 6.61 -16.11 0.53
CA VAL A 199 5.79 -14.98 0.10
C VAL A 199 4.97 -14.45 1.28
N ILE A 200 4.92 -13.12 1.36
CA ILE A 200 4.10 -12.37 2.28
C ILE A 200 2.94 -11.78 1.47
N VAL A 201 1.71 -12.10 1.87
CA VAL A 201 0.49 -11.58 1.24
C VAL A 201 -0.28 -10.80 2.29
N ALA A 202 -0.20 -9.47 2.24
CA ALA A 202 -1.09 -8.61 3.01
C ALA A 202 -2.41 -8.47 2.25
N LYS A 203 -3.50 -8.80 2.93
CA LYS A 203 -4.87 -8.56 2.47
C LYS A 203 -5.34 -7.31 3.19
N ILE A 204 -5.61 -6.26 2.43
CA ILE A 204 -5.95 -4.92 2.96
C ILE A 204 -7.33 -4.56 2.42
N GLU A 205 -8.20 -4.02 3.27
CA GLU A 205 -9.50 -3.51 2.86
C GLU A 205 -9.36 -2.42 1.78
N TYR A 206 -10.19 -2.53 0.75
CA TYR A 206 -10.31 -1.50 -0.29
C TYR A 206 -11.42 -0.50 0.06
N ILE A 207 -11.12 0.80 -0.04
CA ILE A 207 -12.11 1.87 0.13
C ILE A 207 -12.50 2.43 -1.25
N PRO A 208 -13.75 2.24 -1.70
CA PRO A 208 -14.20 2.67 -3.02
C PRO A 208 -14.17 4.19 -3.24
#